data_AF-A0A512MF80-F1
#
_entry.id   AF-A0A512MF80-F1
#
_cell.length_a   1.000
_cell.length_b   1.000
_cell.length_c   1.000
_cell.angle_alpha   90.00
_cell.angle_beta   90.00
_cell.angle_gamma   90.00
#
_symmetry.space_group_name_H-M   'P 1'
#
loop_
_entity.id
_entity.type
_entity.pdbx_description
1 polymer ?
#
loop_
_entity_poly.entity_id
_entity_poly.type
_entity_poly.pdbx_seq_one_letter_code
_entity_poly.pdbx_strand_id
1 'polypeptide(L)'
;MSFNDPSFLLNNRRTANEREADKLEWEYRQLQARSYYRWATALVVLTLIYIALPLGLEQWHWHVVIGSGVLITILAIMMMVKGALQNAIISLVFAAVILPGWVKVYPKVLQVAGDQINVIVKEWKRIL
;
A
#
# COMPACT_ATOMS: atom_id res chain seq x y z
N MET A 1 -33.94 42.30 11.13
CA MET A 1 -34.09 40.87 10.77
C MET A 1 -35.01 40.25 11.81
N SER A 2 -36.20 39.83 11.39
CA SER A 2 -37.24 39.25 12.25
C SER A 2 -36.99 37.75 12.43
N PHE A 3 -37.04 37.26 13.67
CA PHE A 3 -36.94 35.84 14.01
C PHE A 3 -38.19 35.02 13.62
N ASN A 4 -39.20 35.64 13.01
CA ASN A 4 -40.49 35.02 12.67
C ASN A 4 -40.59 34.49 11.23
N ASP A 5 -39.48 34.40 10.50
CA ASP A 5 -39.48 33.89 9.14
C ASP A 5 -39.07 32.39 9.13
N PRO A 6 -40.01 31.43 8.96
CA PRO A 6 -39.69 30.00 8.97
C PRO A 6 -38.82 29.58 7.76
N SER A 7 -38.65 30.47 6.79
CA SER A 7 -37.73 30.31 5.66
C SER A 7 -36.27 30.17 6.09
N PHE A 8 -35.85 30.74 7.23
CA PHE A 8 -34.49 30.56 7.79
C PHE A 8 -34.18 29.09 8.17
N LEU A 9 -35.18 28.34 8.65
CA LEU A 9 -35.02 26.91 8.99
C LEU A 9 -34.97 26.03 7.74
N LEU A 10 -35.58 26.47 6.63
CA LEU A 10 -35.55 25.78 5.34
C LEU A 10 -34.29 26.12 4.53
N ASN A 11 -33.72 27.32 4.70
CA ASN A 11 -32.53 27.77 3.99
C ASN A 11 -31.23 27.08 4.46
N ASN A 12 -31.27 26.34 5.57
CA ASN A 12 -30.13 25.62 6.13
C ASN A 12 -30.24 24.09 5.98
N ARG A 13 -31.29 23.58 5.33
CA ARG A 13 -31.38 22.18 4.94
C ARG A 13 -30.64 22.00 3.62
N ARG A 14 -29.49 21.30 3.66
CA ARG A 14 -28.82 20.81 2.46
C ARG A 14 -29.86 20.21 1.50
N THR A 15 -29.92 20.77 0.29
CA THR A 15 -30.85 20.30 -0.74
C THR A 15 -30.56 18.83 -1.06
N ALA A 16 -31.55 18.07 -1.55
CA ALA A 16 -31.33 16.67 -1.90
C ALA A 16 -30.15 16.51 -2.89
N ASN A 17 -30.02 17.46 -3.82
CA ASN A 17 -28.95 17.54 -4.80
C ASN A 17 -27.57 17.76 -4.16
N GLU A 18 -27.46 18.58 -3.10
CA GLU A 18 -26.19 18.78 -2.38
C GLU A 18 -25.74 17.52 -1.64
N ARG A 19 -26.69 16.76 -1.05
CA ARG A 19 -26.36 15.49 -0.39
C ARG A 19 -25.92 14.42 -1.38
N GLU A 20 -26.54 14.39 -2.56
CA GLU A 20 -26.12 13.50 -3.64
C GLU A 20 -24.74 13.87 -4.17
N ALA A 21 -24.44 15.17 -4.32
CA ALA A 21 -23.11 15.65 -4.70
C ALA A 21 -22.05 15.27 -3.65
N ASP A 22 -22.31 15.48 -2.35
CA ASP A 22 -21.39 15.07 -1.28
C ASP A 22 -21.13 13.56 -1.29
N LYS A 23 -22.17 12.76 -1.56
CA LYS A 23 -22.08 11.31 -1.62
C LYS A 23 -21.20 10.87 -2.80
N LEU A 24 -21.40 11.47 -3.97
CA LEU A 24 -20.57 11.21 -5.16
C LEU A 24 -19.10 11.61 -4.91
N GLU A 25 -18.85 12.76 -4.27
CA GLU A 25 -17.50 13.18 -3.91
C GLU A 25 -16.84 12.23 -2.90
N TRP A 26 -17.61 11.69 -1.95
CA TRP A 26 -17.12 10.70 -0.99
C TRP A 26 -16.80 9.36 -1.67
N GLU A 27 -17.69 8.88 -2.55
CA GLU A 27 -17.48 7.66 -3.34
C GLU A 27 -16.25 7.79 -4.24
N TYR A 28 -16.06 8.95 -4.87
CA TYR A 28 -14.89 9.22 -5.70
C TYR A 28 -13.59 9.22 -4.87
N ARG A 29 -13.59 9.84 -3.68
CA ARG A 29 -12.44 9.81 -2.76
C ARG A 29 -12.10 8.39 -2.32
N GLN A 30 -13.11 7.57 -2.01
CA GLN A 30 -12.95 6.15 -1.66
C GLN A 30 -12.33 5.34 -2.81
N LEU A 31 -12.82 5.53 -4.04
CA LEU A 31 -12.28 4.86 -5.23
C LEU A 31 -10.81 5.21 -5.48
N GLN A 32 -10.45 6.49 -5.36
CA GLN A 32 -9.06 6.94 -5.48
C GLN A 32 -8.16 6.32 -4.40
N ALA A 33 -8.63 6.33 -3.14
CA ALA A 33 -7.88 5.73 -2.03
C ALA A 33 -7.62 4.23 -2.25
N ARG A 34 -8.61 3.48 -2.77
CA ARG A 34 -8.44 2.07 -3.14
C ARG A 34 -7.42 1.89 -4.27
N SER A 35 -7.43 2.78 -5.26
CA SER A 35 -6.44 2.77 -6.35
C SER A 35 -5.03 2.99 -5.81
N TYR A 36 -4.82 4.01 -4.97
CA TYR A 36 -3.51 4.25 -4.34
C TYR A 36 -3.03 3.08 -3.50
N TYR A 37 -3.94 2.43 -2.76
CA TYR A 37 -3.61 1.22 -2.02
C TYR A 37 -3.12 0.10 -2.93
N ARG A 38 -3.85 -0.18 -4.02
CA ARG A 38 -3.45 -1.19 -5.01
C ARG A 38 -2.06 -0.91 -5.61
N TRP A 39 -1.80 0.34 -5.98
CA TRP A 39 -0.49 0.74 -6.49
C TRP A 39 0.62 0.60 -5.44
N ALA A 40 0.35 0.97 -4.19
CA ALA A 40 1.30 0.79 -3.10
C ALA A 40 1.62 -0.69 -2.86
N THR A 41 0.60 -1.56 -2.87
CA THR A 41 0.78 -3.01 -2.75
C THR A 41 1.58 -3.57 -3.94
N ALA A 42 1.27 -3.17 -5.17
CA ALA A 42 2.00 -3.62 -6.35
C ALA A 42 3.47 -3.22 -6.28
N LEU A 43 3.77 -1.98 -5.87
CA LEU A 43 5.14 -1.51 -5.66
C LEU A 43 5.87 -2.35 -4.61
N VAL A 44 5.25 -2.60 -3.44
CA VAL A 44 5.84 -3.46 -2.41
C VAL A 44 6.17 -4.84 -2.97
N VAL A 45 5.24 -5.50 -3.65
CA VAL A 45 5.44 -6.84 -4.20
C VAL A 45 6.57 -6.85 -5.23
N LEU A 46 6.60 -5.88 -6.16
CA LEU A 46 7.67 -5.76 -7.15
C LEU A 46 9.04 -5.52 -6.49
N THR A 47 9.11 -4.68 -5.46
CA THR A 47 10.33 -4.46 -4.69
C THR A 47 10.81 -5.73 -3.99
N LEU A 48 9.90 -6.49 -3.37
CA LEU A 48 10.25 -7.74 -2.71
C LEU A 48 10.78 -8.79 -3.70
N ILE A 49 10.14 -8.91 -4.88
CA ILE A 49 10.60 -9.80 -5.96
C ILE A 49 12.00 -9.40 -6.42
N TYR A 50 12.23 -8.11 -6.65
CA TYR A 50 13.53 -7.60 -7.10
C TYR A 50 14.64 -7.93 -6.09
N ILE A 51 14.42 -7.69 -4.81
CA ILE A 51 15.40 -7.98 -3.74
C ILE A 51 15.64 -9.49 -3.61
N ALA A 52 14.63 -10.31 -3.89
CA ALA A 52 14.76 -11.76 -3.85
C ALA A 52 15.56 -12.33 -5.03
N LEU A 53 15.87 -11.55 -6.08
CA LEU A 53 16.69 -12.03 -7.18
C LEU A 53 18.18 -12.09 -6.76
N PRO A 54 18.87 -13.23 -6.97
CA PRO A 54 20.27 -13.40 -6.59
C PRO A 54 21.22 -12.73 -7.60
N LEU A 55 21.09 -11.42 -7.79
CA LEU A 55 21.87 -10.64 -8.77
C LEU A 55 23.24 -10.20 -8.24
N GLY A 56 23.56 -10.48 -6.96
CA GLY A 56 24.83 -10.06 -6.33
C GLY A 56 24.97 -8.55 -6.12
N LEU A 57 23.86 -7.80 -6.19
CA LEU A 57 23.82 -6.34 -6.17
C LEU A 57 23.36 -5.79 -4.81
N GLU A 58 23.95 -6.27 -3.70
CA GLU A 58 23.47 -6.01 -2.34
C GLU A 58 23.41 -4.51 -1.97
N GLN A 59 24.38 -3.71 -2.44
CA GLN A 59 24.38 -2.26 -2.21
C GLN A 59 23.28 -1.53 -3.01
N TRP A 60 22.91 -2.04 -4.18
CA TRP A 60 21.85 -1.49 -5.02
C TRP A 60 20.46 -1.82 -4.46
N HIS A 61 20.30 -2.95 -3.75
CA HIS A 61 19.03 -3.30 -3.10
C HIS A 61 18.56 -2.22 -2.12
N TRP A 62 19.49 -1.59 -1.38
CA TRP A 62 19.17 -0.48 -0.49
C TRP A 62 18.64 0.76 -1.23
N HIS A 63 19.18 1.06 -2.41
CA HIS A 63 18.69 2.18 -3.22
C HIS A 63 17.27 1.94 -3.72
N VAL A 64 16.97 0.70 -4.15
CA VAL A 64 15.63 0.31 -4.59
C VAL A 64 14.64 0.32 -3.43
N VAL A 65 15.06 -0.10 -2.23
CA VAL A 65 14.24 -0.06 -1.01
C VAL A 65 13.94 1.36 -0.58
N ILE A 66 14.93 2.25 -0.61
CA ILE A 66 14.74 3.66 -0.28
C ILE A 66 13.81 4.31 -1.32
N GLY A 67 14.05 4.09 -2.62
CA GLY A 67 13.22 4.65 -3.69
C GLY A 67 11.77 4.19 -3.63
N SER A 68 11.54 2.88 -3.45
CA SER A 68 10.19 2.32 -3.26
C SER A 68 9.54 2.81 -1.96
N GLY A 69 10.30 2.89 -0.86
CA GLY A 69 9.83 3.41 0.41
C GLY A 69 9.32 4.86 0.30
N VAL A 70 10.01 5.71 -0.46
CA VAL A 70 9.56 7.08 -0.75
C VAL A 70 8.24 7.08 -1.53
N LEU A 71 8.14 6.30 -2.61
CA LEU A 71 6.91 6.21 -3.42
C LEU A 71 5.72 5.71 -2.60
N ILE A 72 5.92 4.68 -1.76
CA ILE A 72 4.88 4.14 -0.87
C ILE A 72 4.46 5.19 0.16
N THR A 73 5.41 5.96 0.69
CA THR A 73 5.13 7.06 1.63
C THR A 73 4.27 8.13 0.98
N ILE A 74 4.57 8.53 -0.25
CA ILE A 74 3.77 9.50 -1.01
C ILE A 74 2.34 8.96 -1.23
N LEU A 75 2.21 7.69 -1.62
CA LEU A 75 0.89 7.05 -1.79
C LEU A 75 0.13 6.96 -0.47
N ALA A 76 0.81 6.71 0.65
CA ALA A 76 0.21 6.70 1.98
C ALA A 76 -0.30 8.08 2.38
N ILE A 77 0.46 9.14 2.14
CA ILE A 77 0.01 10.53 2.38
C ILE A 77 -1.23 10.83 1.54
N MET A 78 -1.24 10.46 0.26
CA MET A 78 -2.42 10.61 -0.60
C MET A 78 -3.64 9.83 -0.08
N MET A 79 -3.44 8.62 0.47
CA MET A 79 -4.50 7.86 1.13
C MET A 79 -5.02 8.54 2.40
N MET A 80 -4.16 9.14 3.23
CA MET A 80 -4.58 9.89 4.42
C MET A 80 -5.44 11.09 4.06
N VAL A 81 -5.03 11.88 3.05
CA VAL A 81 -5.77 13.05 2.57
C VAL A 81 -7.17 12.67 2.05
N LYS A 82 -7.34 11.43 1.57
CA LYS A 82 -8.62 10.89 1.07
C LYS A 82 -9.43 10.16 2.14
N GLY A 83 -8.99 10.14 3.40
CA GLY A 83 -9.70 9.56 4.54
C GLY A 83 -9.43 8.06 4.79
N ALA A 84 -8.48 7.45 4.07
CA ALA A 84 -8.11 6.05 4.24
C ALA A 84 -6.91 5.88 5.20
N LEU A 85 -7.07 6.34 6.44
CA LEU A 85 -6.00 6.41 7.44
C LEU A 85 -5.38 5.03 7.75
N GLN A 86 -6.22 4.00 7.95
CA GLN A 86 -5.75 2.66 8.29
C GLN A 86 -4.84 2.07 7.19
N ASN A 87 -5.26 2.19 5.93
CA ASN A 87 -4.47 1.71 4.79
C ASN A 87 -3.15 2.48 4.65
N ALA A 88 -3.19 3.79 4.87
CA ALA A 88 -1.99 4.62 4.86
C ALA A 88 -0.99 4.21 5.95
N ILE A 89 -1.45 3.96 7.18
CA ILE A 89 -0.59 3.50 8.27
C ILE A 89 0.05 2.14 7.92
N ILE A 90 -0.73 1.20 7.39
CA ILE A 90 -0.21 -0.10 6.97
C ILE A 90 0.88 0.08 5.91
N SER A 91 0.64 0.92 4.90
CA SER A 91 1.64 1.21 3.86
C SER A 91 2.92 1.85 4.42
N LEU A 92 2.80 2.77 5.39
CA LEU A 92 3.97 3.38 6.04
C LEU A 92 4.77 2.36 6.87
N VAL A 93 4.08 1.48 7.61
CA VAL A 93 4.74 0.40 8.37
C VAL A 93 5.51 -0.52 7.44
N PHE A 94 4.92 -0.87 6.29
CA PHE A 94 5.61 -1.65 5.27
C PHE A 94 6.86 -0.96 4.74
N ALA A 95 6.77 0.34 4.43
CA ALA A 95 7.89 1.12 3.92
C ALA A 95 9.03 1.28 4.96
N ALA A 96 8.69 1.54 6.22
CA ALA A 96 9.67 1.86 7.26
C ALA A 96 10.30 0.62 7.92
N VAL A 97 9.55 -0.47 8.06
CA VAL A 97 9.97 -1.63 8.86
C VAL A 97 10.18 -2.86 7.97
N ILE A 98 9.18 -3.21 7.15
CA ILE A 98 9.20 -4.49 6.43
C ILE A 98 10.21 -4.46 5.28
N LEU A 99 10.24 -3.41 4.47
CA LEU A 99 11.20 -3.34 3.35
C LEU A 99 12.67 -3.36 3.84
N PRO A 100 13.10 -2.55 4.83
CA PRO A 100 14.46 -2.64 5.36
C PRO A 100 14.74 -3.97 6.07
N GLY A 101 13.74 -4.51 6.78
CA GLY A 101 13.83 -5.83 7.40
C GLY A 101 14.05 -6.94 6.38
N TRP A 102 13.37 -6.86 5.24
CA TRP A 102 13.51 -7.83 4.14
C TRP A 102 14.94 -7.85 3.58
N VAL A 103 15.60 -6.70 3.42
CA VAL A 103 17.01 -6.65 2.98
C VAL A 103 17.97 -7.35 3.95
N LYS A 104 17.62 -7.48 5.23
CA LYS A 104 18.46 -8.22 6.20
C LYS A 104 18.16 -9.71 6.22
N VAL A 105 16.92 -10.09 5.89
CA VAL A 105 16.41 -11.46 6.05
C VAL A 105 16.48 -12.24 4.72
N TYR A 106 16.45 -11.56 3.57
CA TYR A 106 16.48 -12.20 2.25
C TYR A 106 17.63 -13.21 2.03
N PRO A 107 18.87 -13.03 2.55
CA PRO A 107 19.95 -13.99 2.30
C PRO A 107 19.63 -15.34 2.95
N LYS A 108 19.04 -15.31 4.15
CA LYS A 108 18.60 -16.50 4.87
C LYS A 108 17.41 -17.16 4.18
N VAL A 109 16.47 -16.38 3.66
CA VAL A 109 15.30 -16.91 2.93
C VAL A 109 15.72 -17.61 1.65
N LEU A 110 16.65 -17.02 0.88
CA LEU A 110 17.18 -17.63 -0.33
C LEU A 110 17.97 -18.91 -0.04
N GLN A 111 18.78 -18.91 1.02
CA GLN A 111 19.52 -20.09 1.43
C GLN A 111 18.58 -21.24 1.81
N VAL A 112 17.58 -20.97 2.66
CA VAL A 112 16.58 -21.98 3.06
C VAL A 112 15.77 -22.46 1.85
N ALA A 113 15.37 -21.57 0.94
CA ALA A 113 14.65 -21.95 -0.26
C ALA A 113 15.50 -22.83 -1.20
N GLY A 114 16.78 -22.50 -1.39
CA GLY A 114 17.72 -23.31 -2.16
C GLY A 114 17.94 -24.69 -1.53
N ASP A 115 18.09 -24.74 -0.20
CA ASP A 115 18.22 -26.01 0.53
C ASP A 115 16.96 -26.87 0.42
N GLN A 116 15.77 -26.27 0.52
CA GLN A 116 14.50 -26.98 0.33
C GLN A 116 14.32 -27.48 -1.11
N ILE A 117 14.68 -26.70 -2.12
CA ILE A 117 14.64 -27.14 -3.52
C ILE A 117 15.56 -28.35 -3.72
N ASN A 118 16.78 -28.32 -3.18
CA ASN A 118 17.70 -29.45 -3.28
C ASN A 118 17.15 -30.72 -2.61
N VAL A 119 16.46 -30.59 -1.47
CA VAL A 119 15.78 -31.71 -0.81
C VAL A 119 14.63 -32.23 -1.67
N ILE A 120 13.76 -31.36 -2.18
CA ILE A 120 12.63 -31.73 -3.03
C ILE A 120 13.12 -32.43 -4.30
N VAL A 121 14.12 -31.89 -4.98
CA VAL A 121 14.69 -32.48 -6.20
C VAL A 121 15.34 -33.83 -5.91
N LYS A 122 16.03 -33.99 -4.77
CA LYS A 122 16.59 -35.28 -4.35
C LYS A 122 15.49 -36.31 -4.10
N GLU A 123 14.43 -35.93 -3.39
CA GLU A 123 13.33 -36.87 -3.11
C GLU A 123 12.53 -37.20 -4.37
N TRP A 124 12.36 -36.23 -5.28
CA TRP A 124 11.73 -36.44 -6.57
C TRP A 124 12.53 -37.43 -7.44
N LYS A 125 13.86 -37.29 -7.50
CA LYS A 125 14.76 -38.23 -8.17
C LYS A 125 14.82 -39.62 -7.52
N ARG A 126 14.38 -39.74 -6.27
CA ARG A 126 14.34 -41.02 -5.53
C ARG A 126 13.05 -41.79 -5.77
N ILE A 127 11.96 -41.10 -6.10
CA ILE A 127 10.64 -41.67 -6.38
C ILE A 127 10.50 -42.09 -7.85
N LEU A 128 11.24 -41.44 -8.76
CA LEU A 128 11.37 -41.79 -10.19
C LEU A 128 12.41 -42.90 -10.40
#